data_AF-A0A4Y8TSL7-F1
#
_entry.id   AF-A0A4Y8TSL7-F1
#
_cell.length_a   1.000
_cell.length_b   1.000
_cell.length_c   1.000
_cell.angle_alpha   90.00
_cell.angle_beta   90.00
_cell.angle_gamma   90.00
#
_symmetry.space_group_name_H-M   'P 1'
#
loop_
_entity.id
_entity.type
_entity.pdbx_description
1 polymer ?
#
loop_
_entity_poly.entity_id
_entity_poly.type
_entity_poly.pdbx_seq_one_letter_code
_entity_poly.pdbx_strand_id
1 'polypeptide(L)'
;MKLRNITLGTATLALAVTLAAPAGAAQIEPTGSDPLIIGHRGAAGVAPENTLAAIKAGSQSGAEFIEIDVQLSKDGVPFIFHDGTPSRTTNVAEIFPDRVNDPITSFTWEELQQLDAGSYFSDEFEGTKIPHFDEVPGALTGGTGVFIEIKDPAKSPGVEKLVADALAEDPEWKALAEANKIEVLSFDAASNQIFAELAPEVPLQQLTGTVPSAAELATYATYADSFGTSYRTLDAAGAQRVKDAGLGLGVYTVNAVEAADAALALGVERITGDFPAQVNRHVAGQKDFPANNGVVIANAINDVPGDDIAPENGEHVILENTGKRTIDASGYIIRDAANNILEIGEGYELEPGEKLRVYSGPGTNSDEAYYVDGPGILNNGGDSLALWDAKGKLTDTFAN
;
A
#
# COMPACT_ATOMS: atom_id res chain seq x y z
N MET A 1 -32.39 72.21 47.02
CA MET A 1 -32.45 71.78 45.61
C MET A 1 -31.01 71.69 45.10
N LYS A 2 -30.39 70.51 45.17
CA LYS A 2 -29.04 70.25 44.65
C LYS A 2 -29.07 68.90 43.93
N LEU A 3 -28.82 68.93 42.63
CA LEU A 3 -28.84 67.80 41.72
C LEU A 3 -27.70 66.83 42.03
N ARG A 4 -28.00 65.53 41.97
CA ARG A 4 -27.02 64.43 41.94
C ARG A 4 -26.53 64.25 40.50
N ASN A 5 -25.22 64.36 40.29
CA ASN A 5 -24.59 63.93 39.06
C ASN A 5 -24.46 62.40 39.07
N ILE A 6 -25.01 61.75 38.05
CA ILE A 6 -24.83 60.31 37.78
C ILE A 6 -23.73 60.21 36.73
N THR A 7 -22.61 59.60 37.11
CA THR A 7 -21.53 59.24 36.18
C THR A 7 -21.91 57.91 35.53
N LEU A 8 -22.18 57.93 34.22
CA LEU A 8 -22.41 56.72 33.42
C LEU A 8 -21.04 56.12 33.07
N GLY A 9 -20.69 54.99 33.68
CA GLY A 9 -19.56 54.17 33.25
C GLY A 9 -19.97 53.29 32.09
N THR A 10 -19.41 53.53 30.90
CA THR A 10 -19.51 52.62 29.75
C THR A 10 -18.64 51.40 30.01
N ALA A 11 -19.26 50.27 30.34
CA ALA A 11 -18.60 48.97 30.36
C ALA A 11 -18.57 48.43 28.92
N THR A 12 -17.40 48.41 28.30
CA THR A 12 -17.17 47.76 27.00
C THR A 12 -17.15 46.25 27.24
N LEU A 13 -18.23 45.56 26.87
CA LEU A 13 -18.31 44.11 26.90
C LEU A 13 -17.54 43.58 25.68
N ALA A 14 -16.29 43.13 25.90
CA ALA A 14 -15.55 42.39 24.88
C ALA A 14 -16.18 41.00 24.74
N LEU A 15 -16.98 40.82 23.70
CA LEU A 15 -17.50 39.51 23.31
C LEU A 15 -16.33 38.72 22.72
N ALA A 16 -15.68 37.89 23.53
CA ALA A 16 -14.77 36.88 23.02
C ALA A 16 -15.60 35.88 22.22
N VAL A 17 -15.63 36.05 20.90
CA VAL A 17 -16.06 34.98 19.99
C VAL A 17 -14.97 33.92 20.08
N THR A 18 -15.17 32.93 20.95
CA THR A 18 -14.48 31.66 20.80
C THR A 18 -15.01 31.08 19.49
N LEU A 19 -14.24 31.23 18.41
CA LEU A 19 -14.33 30.29 17.30
C LEU A 19 -14.03 28.92 17.93
N ALA A 20 -15.07 28.14 18.18
CA ALA A 20 -14.87 26.71 18.38
C ALA A 20 -14.13 26.26 17.12
N ALA A 21 -12.90 25.75 17.29
CA ALA A 21 -12.28 24.99 16.22
C ALA A 21 -13.31 23.95 15.76
N PRO A 22 -13.45 23.70 14.45
CA PRO A 22 -14.19 22.51 14.02
C PRO A 22 -13.64 21.34 14.84
N ALA A 23 -14.51 20.47 15.33
CA ALA A 23 -14.09 19.26 16.01
C ALA A 23 -13.24 18.48 15.01
N GLY A 24 -11.93 18.67 15.05
CA GLY A 24 -10.99 17.96 14.20
C GLY A 24 -11.10 16.48 14.54
N ALA A 25 -11.01 15.64 13.51
CA ALA A 25 -10.88 14.20 13.68
C ALA A 25 -9.85 13.90 14.80
N ALA A 26 -10.16 12.94 15.65
CA ALA A 26 -9.16 12.46 16.59
C ALA A 26 -8.08 11.76 15.76
N GLN A 27 -6.85 12.28 15.76
CA GLN A 27 -5.74 11.65 15.06
C GLN A 27 -5.63 10.18 15.51
N ILE A 28 -5.52 9.26 14.55
CA ILE A 28 -5.16 7.87 14.85
C ILE A 28 -3.67 7.89 15.14
N GLU A 29 -3.35 8.01 16.42
CA GLU A 29 -2.00 7.98 16.94
C GLU A 29 -1.56 6.52 17.14
N PRO A 30 -0.30 6.18 16.85
CA PRO A 30 0.25 4.88 17.21
C PRO A 30 0.15 4.63 18.72
N THR A 31 -0.10 3.38 19.13
CA THR A 31 -0.12 3.04 20.55
C THR A 31 1.31 2.89 21.08
N GLY A 32 1.89 3.99 21.57
CA GLY A 32 3.24 3.98 22.17
C GLY A 32 4.33 4.31 21.15
N SER A 33 5.40 3.50 21.11
CA SER A 33 6.56 3.73 20.23
C SER A 33 6.48 3.00 18.89
N ASP A 34 5.49 2.13 18.72
CA ASP A 34 5.45 1.19 17.60
C ASP A 34 4.60 1.79 16.46
N PRO A 35 5.00 1.65 15.19
CA PRO A 35 4.25 2.20 14.06
C PRO A 35 2.91 1.49 13.87
N LEU A 36 1.99 2.15 13.17
CA LEU A 36 0.83 1.49 12.57
C LEU A 36 1.31 0.71 11.33
N ILE A 37 1.05 -0.59 11.29
CA ILE A 37 1.31 -1.42 10.12
C ILE A 37 0.02 -1.54 9.31
N ILE A 38 0.11 -1.13 8.05
CA ILE A 38 -1.00 -1.14 7.11
C ILE A 38 -0.71 -2.16 6.01
N GLY A 39 -1.59 -3.14 5.87
CA GLY A 39 -1.53 -4.08 4.76
C GLY A 39 -1.99 -3.41 3.46
N HIS A 40 -1.07 -3.19 2.53
CA HIS A 40 -1.35 -2.56 1.23
C HIS A 40 -2.26 -3.45 0.37
N ARG A 41 -3.38 -2.87 -0.10
CA ARG A 41 -4.42 -3.53 -0.89
C ARG A 41 -4.89 -4.85 -0.25
N GLY A 42 -4.93 -4.89 1.08
CA GLY A 42 -5.01 -6.12 1.88
C GLY A 42 -3.62 -6.65 2.27
N ALA A 43 -3.22 -7.81 1.76
CA ALA A 43 -1.85 -8.30 1.86
C ALA A 43 -1.41 -8.76 0.47
N ALA A 44 -1.23 -7.77 -0.41
CA ALA A 44 -1.00 -7.99 -1.85
C ALA A 44 0.24 -8.84 -2.15
N GLY A 45 1.15 -8.99 -1.19
CA GLY A 45 2.31 -9.87 -1.33
C GLY A 45 1.99 -11.35 -1.19
N VAL A 46 0.81 -11.74 -0.66
CA VAL A 46 0.46 -13.15 -0.40
C VAL A 46 -0.91 -13.59 -0.92
N ALA A 47 -1.69 -12.66 -1.47
CA ALA A 47 -2.98 -12.91 -2.09
C ALA A 47 -3.26 -11.80 -3.14
N PRO A 48 -4.14 -12.02 -4.14
CA PRO A 48 -4.42 -11.04 -5.17
C PRO A 48 -4.94 -9.73 -4.58
N GLU A 49 -4.29 -8.61 -4.93
CA GLU A 49 -4.56 -7.28 -4.38
C GLU A 49 -6.04 -6.86 -4.52
N ASN A 50 -6.55 -6.07 -3.56
CA ASN A 50 -7.94 -5.57 -3.57
C ASN A 50 -9.00 -6.68 -3.71
N THR A 51 -8.74 -7.87 -3.15
CA THR A 51 -9.73 -8.95 -3.05
C THR A 51 -10.10 -9.21 -1.60
N LEU A 52 -11.27 -9.83 -1.36
CA LEU A 52 -11.65 -10.25 -0.01
C LEU A 52 -10.64 -11.25 0.59
N ALA A 53 -9.95 -12.02 -0.25
CA ALA A 53 -8.88 -12.92 0.19
C ALA A 53 -7.67 -12.15 0.72
N ALA A 54 -7.22 -11.11 0.01
CA ALA A 54 -6.13 -10.25 0.47
C ALA A 54 -6.50 -9.46 1.73
N ILE A 55 -7.71 -8.91 1.81
CA ILE A 55 -8.21 -8.20 3.01
C ILE A 55 -8.18 -9.12 4.24
N LYS A 56 -8.69 -10.34 4.07
CA LYS A 56 -8.69 -11.35 5.13
C LYS A 56 -7.27 -11.76 5.54
N ALA A 57 -6.39 -11.98 4.57
CA ALA A 57 -4.98 -12.31 4.84
C ALA A 57 -4.26 -11.18 5.58
N GLY A 58 -4.47 -9.92 5.16
CA GLY A 58 -3.94 -8.73 5.84
C GLY A 58 -4.44 -8.61 7.28
N SER A 59 -5.75 -8.76 7.50
CA SER A 59 -6.32 -8.75 8.86
C SER A 59 -5.78 -9.86 9.76
N GLN A 60 -5.50 -11.04 9.19
CA GLN A 60 -4.94 -12.18 9.92
C GLN A 60 -3.43 -12.08 10.17
N SER A 61 -2.75 -11.14 9.49
CA SER A 61 -1.31 -10.91 9.65
C SER A 61 -0.94 -10.15 10.92
N GLY A 62 -1.94 -9.61 11.63
CA GLY A 62 -1.76 -8.73 12.78
C GLY A 62 -1.65 -7.25 12.43
N ALA A 63 -1.84 -6.86 11.16
CA ALA A 63 -1.88 -5.45 10.75
C ALA A 63 -3.00 -4.71 11.49
N GLU A 64 -2.72 -3.49 11.95
CA GLU A 64 -3.73 -2.64 12.58
C GLU A 64 -4.78 -2.16 11.57
N PHE A 65 -4.35 -1.95 10.33
CA PHE A 65 -5.18 -1.52 9.21
C PHE A 65 -4.85 -2.33 7.94
N ILE A 66 -5.81 -2.38 7.03
CA ILE A 66 -5.56 -2.73 5.63
C ILE A 66 -5.94 -1.54 4.76
N GLU A 67 -5.29 -1.37 3.63
CA GLU A 67 -5.60 -0.35 2.64
C GLU A 67 -6.40 -0.95 1.47
N ILE A 68 -7.30 -0.16 0.90
CA ILE A 68 -8.12 -0.49 -0.28
C ILE A 68 -8.26 0.71 -1.22
N ASP A 69 -8.42 0.44 -2.51
CA ASP A 69 -8.55 1.46 -3.56
C ASP A 69 -9.98 1.55 -4.09
N VAL A 70 -10.73 2.61 -3.79
CA VAL A 70 -12.15 2.72 -4.22
C VAL A 70 -12.30 3.45 -5.55
N GLN A 71 -13.05 2.85 -6.47
CA GLN A 71 -13.46 3.43 -7.75
C GLN A 71 -14.96 3.20 -8.00
N LEU A 72 -15.53 3.92 -8.98
CA LEU A 72 -16.92 3.74 -9.42
C LEU A 72 -16.99 3.13 -10.82
N SER A 73 -17.88 2.15 -11.01
CA SER A 73 -18.19 1.60 -12.33
C SER A 73 -18.91 2.66 -13.17
N LYS A 74 -19.08 2.36 -14.47
CA LYS A 74 -19.80 3.25 -15.40
C LYS A 74 -21.23 3.56 -14.96
N ASP A 75 -21.86 2.62 -14.28
CA ASP A 75 -23.22 2.71 -13.72
C ASP A 75 -23.24 3.13 -12.24
N GLY A 76 -22.11 3.59 -11.70
CA GLY A 76 -22.01 4.22 -10.38
C GLY A 76 -21.94 3.25 -9.20
N VAL A 77 -21.61 1.99 -9.44
CA VAL A 77 -21.44 0.98 -8.38
C VAL A 77 -20.02 1.07 -7.81
N PRO A 78 -19.85 1.16 -6.48
CA PRO A 78 -18.54 1.25 -5.86
C PRO A 78 -17.85 -0.12 -5.76
N PHE A 79 -16.61 -0.18 -6.19
CA PHE A 79 -15.79 -1.40 -6.17
C PHE A 79 -14.35 -1.07 -5.78
N ILE A 80 -13.60 -2.08 -5.35
CA ILE A 80 -12.19 -1.91 -4.99
C ILE A 80 -11.25 -2.42 -6.08
N PHE A 81 -10.35 -1.58 -6.55
CA PHE A 81 -9.37 -1.88 -7.60
C PHE A 81 -8.33 -0.76 -7.75
N HIS A 82 -7.05 -1.09 -7.82
CA HIS A 82 -5.98 -0.09 -7.86
C HIS A 82 -5.83 0.62 -9.20
N ASP A 83 -5.68 -0.16 -10.28
CA ASP A 83 -5.24 0.39 -11.57
C ASP A 83 -6.36 1.15 -12.28
N GLY A 84 -5.97 2.04 -13.20
CA GLY A 84 -6.91 2.68 -14.11
C GLY A 84 -7.43 1.75 -15.21
N THR A 85 -6.82 0.58 -15.42
CA THR A 85 -7.16 -0.40 -16.46
C THR A 85 -7.18 -1.82 -15.88
N PRO A 86 -8.03 -2.73 -16.39
CA PRO A 86 -8.14 -4.10 -15.88
C PRO A 86 -6.96 -5.04 -16.22
N SER A 87 -6.05 -4.62 -17.10
CA SER A 87 -5.10 -5.52 -17.80
C SER A 87 -4.15 -6.31 -16.91
N ARG A 88 -3.61 -5.69 -15.85
CA ARG A 88 -2.56 -6.30 -15.01
C ARG A 88 -3.10 -7.40 -14.10
N THR A 89 -4.27 -7.18 -13.51
CA THR A 89 -4.79 -7.99 -12.39
C THR A 89 -6.10 -8.70 -12.73
N THR A 90 -6.45 -8.81 -14.02
CA THR A 90 -7.62 -9.57 -14.44
C THR A 90 -7.41 -10.32 -15.76
N ASN A 91 -8.33 -11.23 -16.08
CA ASN A 91 -8.40 -11.90 -17.38
C ASN A 91 -9.14 -11.11 -18.48
N VAL A 92 -9.15 -9.77 -18.43
CA VAL A 92 -9.88 -8.93 -19.40
C VAL A 92 -9.50 -9.20 -20.86
N ALA A 93 -8.26 -9.59 -21.15
CA ALA A 93 -7.83 -9.93 -22.50
C ALA A 93 -8.58 -11.13 -23.10
N GLU A 94 -9.10 -12.02 -22.24
CA GLU A 94 -9.90 -13.17 -22.64
C GLU A 94 -11.39 -12.83 -22.75
N ILE A 95 -11.92 -12.07 -21.79
CA ILE A 95 -13.36 -11.77 -21.70
C ILE A 95 -13.76 -10.59 -22.59
N PHE A 96 -12.94 -9.54 -22.64
CA PHE A 96 -13.16 -8.31 -23.40
C PHE A 96 -11.87 -7.89 -24.15
N PRO A 97 -11.42 -8.65 -25.17
CA PRO A 97 -10.14 -8.41 -25.85
C PRO A 97 -9.99 -7.00 -26.45
N ASP A 98 -11.10 -6.39 -26.88
CA ASP A 98 -11.11 -5.04 -27.47
C ASP A 98 -11.05 -3.91 -26.41
N ARG A 99 -11.07 -4.25 -25.11
CA ARG A 99 -11.17 -3.29 -23.99
C ARG A 99 -10.04 -3.44 -22.96
N VAL A 100 -8.96 -4.14 -23.27
CA VAL A 100 -7.83 -4.38 -22.34
C VAL A 100 -7.26 -3.08 -21.77
N ASN A 101 -7.21 -2.03 -22.58
CA ASN A 101 -6.67 -0.72 -22.21
C ASN A 101 -7.76 0.33 -21.92
N ASP A 102 -9.03 -0.08 -21.92
CA ASP A 102 -10.11 0.84 -21.55
C ASP A 102 -10.00 1.18 -20.05
N PRO A 103 -10.41 2.40 -19.65
CA PRO A 103 -10.53 2.73 -18.24
C PRO A 103 -11.42 1.71 -17.52
N ILE A 104 -11.01 1.21 -16.37
CA ILE A 104 -11.80 0.26 -15.56
C ILE A 104 -13.17 0.85 -15.20
N THR A 105 -13.23 2.17 -14.98
CA THR A 105 -14.47 2.93 -14.70
C THR A 105 -15.41 3.04 -15.90
N SER A 106 -15.00 2.60 -17.09
CA SER A 106 -15.87 2.53 -18.28
C SER A 106 -16.68 1.23 -18.37
N PHE A 107 -16.41 0.25 -17.51
CA PHE A 107 -17.15 -1.01 -17.44
C PHE A 107 -18.37 -0.86 -16.53
N THR A 108 -19.49 -1.50 -16.87
CA THR A 108 -20.62 -1.62 -15.92
C THR A 108 -20.28 -2.63 -14.84
N TRP A 109 -21.00 -2.60 -13.72
CA TRP A 109 -20.82 -3.59 -12.66
C TRP A 109 -21.00 -5.04 -13.16
N GLU A 110 -21.99 -5.27 -14.02
CA GLU A 110 -22.22 -6.58 -14.63
C GLU A 110 -21.06 -7.04 -15.53
N GLU A 111 -20.39 -6.12 -16.22
CA GLU A 111 -19.18 -6.43 -16.99
C GLU A 111 -17.99 -6.74 -16.07
N LEU A 112 -17.78 -5.94 -15.02
CA LEU A 112 -16.73 -6.16 -14.03
C LEU A 112 -16.86 -7.53 -13.35
N GLN A 113 -18.08 -7.96 -13.04
CA GLN A 113 -18.34 -9.26 -12.42
C GLN A 113 -18.07 -10.47 -13.34
N GLN A 114 -17.86 -10.26 -14.64
CA GLN A 114 -17.44 -11.34 -15.54
C GLN A 114 -15.93 -11.62 -15.44
N LEU A 115 -15.15 -10.66 -14.96
CA LEU A 115 -13.71 -10.80 -14.83
C LEU A 115 -13.33 -11.75 -13.69
N ASP A 116 -12.17 -12.37 -13.86
CA ASP A 116 -11.41 -13.06 -12.82
C ASP A 116 -10.28 -12.14 -12.37
N ALA A 117 -10.23 -11.81 -11.08
CA ALA A 117 -9.27 -10.94 -10.44
C ALA A 117 -8.30 -11.69 -9.50
N GLY A 118 -8.11 -12.99 -9.70
CA GLY A 118 -7.25 -13.83 -8.85
C GLY A 118 -6.31 -14.74 -9.62
N SER A 119 -6.71 -15.26 -10.78
CA SER A 119 -5.90 -16.19 -11.58
C SER A 119 -4.52 -15.65 -11.97
N TYR A 120 -4.37 -14.33 -12.12
CA TYR A 120 -3.06 -13.71 -12.40
C TYR A 120 -2.05 -13.92 -11.28
N PHE A 121 -2.52 -14.10 -10.04
CA PHE A 121 -1.67 -14.22 -8.85
C PHE A 121 -1.18 -15.67 -8.64
N SER A 122 -2.12 -16.62 -8.74
CA SER A 122 -1.88 -18.07 -8.75
C SER A 122 -3.19 -18.84 -8.98
N ASP A 123 -3.09 -20.08 -9.44
CA ASP A 123 -4.22 -21.01 -9.63
C ASP A 123 -5.12 -21.20 -8.39
N GLU A 124 -4.59 -21.01 -7.17
CA GLU A 124 -5.39 -21.08 -5.93
C GLU A 124 -6.54 -20.06 -5.89
N PHE A 125 -6.39 -18.93 -6.58
CA PHE A 125 -7.35 -17.83 -6.59
C PHE A 125 -8.21 -17.78 -7.85
N GLU A 126 -8.26 -18.87 -8.62
CA GLU A 126 -9.09 -18.95 -9.83
C GLU A 126 -10.57 -18.62 -9.52
N GLY A 127 -11.17 -17.79 -10.37
CA GLY A 127 -12.55 -17.36 -10.27
C GLY A 127 -12.81 -16.25 -9.26
N THR A 128 -11.77 -15.68 -8.63
CA THR A 128 -11.92 -14.55 -7.70
C THR A 128 -12.57 -13.36 -8.39
N LYS A 129 -13.53 -12.72 -7.71
CA LYS A 129 -14.27 -11.57 -8.25
C LYS A 129 -13.70 -10.26 -7.74
N ILE A 130 -13.86 -9.21 -8.55
CA ILE A 130 -13.68 -7.82 -8.12
C ILE A 130 -14.71 -7.54 -7.01
N PRO A 131 -14.29 -7.20 -5.78
CA PRO A 131 -15.24 -7.01 -4.69
C PRO A 131 -16.01 -5.69 -4.82
N HIS A 132 -17.26 -5.73 -4.36
CA HIS A 132 -18.02 -4.53 -4.08
C HIS A 132 -17.44 -3.86 -2.82
N PHE A 133 -17.46 -2.52 -2.77
CA PHE A 133 -16.94 -1.78 -1.62
C PHE A 133 -17.58 -2.22 -0.30
N ASP A 134 -18.90 -2.38 -0.28
CA ASP A 134 -19.65 -2.82 0.92
C ASP A 134 -19.35 -4.26 1.39
N GLU A 135 -18.60 -5.06 0.64
CA GLU A 135 -18.19 -6.40 1.10
C GLU A 135 -16.96 -6.36 2.02
N VAL A 136 -16.23 -5.23 2.04
CA VAL A 136 -14.97 -5.09 2.77
C VAL A 136 -15.13 -5.31 4.28
N PRO A 137 -16.09 -4.68 4.99
CA PRO A 137 -16.21 -4.83 6.44
C PRO A 137 -16.40 -6.30 6.87
N GLY A 138 -17.17 -7.06 6.09
CA GLY A 138 -17.43 -8.48 6.35
C GLY A 138 -16.21 -9.40 6.18
N ALA A 139 -15.16 -8.96 5.48
CA ALA A 139 -13.91 -9.71 5.31
C ALA A 139 -12.86 -9.43 6.39
N LEU A 140 -13.02 -8.36 7.16
CA LEU A 140 -12.07 -7.96 8.22
C LEU A 140 -12.10 -8.95 9.38
N THR A 141 -10.96 -9.09 10.07
CA THR A 141 -10.84 -9.88 11.29
C THR A 141 -10.04 -9.14 12.36
N GLY A 142 -10.05 -9.59 13.61
CA GLY A 142 -9.12 -9.11 14.65
C GLY A 142 -9.28 -7.66 15.11
N GLY A 143 -10.34 -6.95 14.70
CA GLY A 143 -10.48 -5.51 14.96
C GLY A 143 -9.60 -4.63 14.07
N THR A 144 -9.18 -5.16 12.93
CA THR A 144 -8.45 -4.44 11.87
C THR A 144 -9.30 -3.29 11.34
N GLY A 145 -8.69 -2.12 11.13
CA GLY A 145 -9.31 -0.98 10.48
C GLY A 145 -9.04 -0.92 8.98
N VAL A 146 -9.55 0.11 8.33
CA VAL A 146 -9.41 0.31 6.88
C VAL A 146 -8.85 1.68 6.56
N PHE A 147 -7.83 1.70 5.71
CA PHE A 147 -7.34 2.85 4.96
C PHE A 147 -8.05 2.85 3.61
N ILE A 148 -8.87 3.86 3.34
CA ILE A 148 -9.66 3.93 2.10
C ILE A 148 -9.01 4.96 1.17
N GLU A 149 -8.36 4.50 0.10
CA GLU A 149 -7.92 5.39 -0.96
C GLU A 149 -9.10 5.76 -1.87
N ILE A 150 -9.44 7.04 -1.87
CA ILE A 150 -10.28 7.62 -2.92
C ILE A 150 -9.37 7.90 -4.12
N LYS A 151 -9.55 7.12 -5.19
CA LYS A 151 -8.84 7.32 -6.47
C LYS A 151 -9.34 8.59 -7.19
N ASP A 152 -9.00 8.71 -8.47
CA ASP A 152 -9.27 9.87 -9.33
C ASP A 152 -10.78 10.19 -9.44
N PRO A 153 -11.29 11.27 -8.81
CA PRO A 153 -12.72 11.63 -8.86
C PRO A 153 -13.16 12.09 -10.25
N ALA A 154 -12.24 12.52 -11.12
CA ALA A 154 -12.60 12.84 -12.50
C ALA A 154 -13.01 11.58 -13.28
N LYS A 155 -12.48 10.41 -12.89
CA LYS A 155 -12.86 9.09 -13.43
C LYS A 155 -13.99 8.43 -12.64
N SER A 156 -14.17 8.81 -11.39
CA SER A 156 -15.20 8.31 -10.48
C SER A 156 -16.01 9.46 -9.85
N PRO A 157 -16.82 10.21 -10.62
CA PRO A 157 -17.48 11.42 -10.09
C PRO A 157 -18.43 11.12 -8.92
N GLY A 158 -18.21 11.78 -7.79
CA GLY A 158 -19.04 11.64 -6.58
C GLY A 158 -18.61 10.52 -5.63
N VAL A 159 -17.45 9.89 -5.87
CA VAL A 159 -16.87 8.87 -5.00
C VAL A 159 -16.67 9.35 -3.56
N GLU A 160 -16.31 10.62 -3.36
CA GLU A 160 -16.11 11.22 -2.04
C GLU A 160 -17.41 11.20 -1.22
N LYS A 161 -18.51 11.60 -1.86
CA LYS A 161 -19.83 11.57 -1.24
C LYS A 161 -20.29 10.14 -0.98
N LEU A 162 -20.05 9.23 -1.92
CA LEU A 162 -20.42 7.83 -1.74
C LEU A 162 -19.71 7.21 -0.53
N VAL A 163 -18.40 7.43 -0.40
CA VAL A 163 -17.63 6.92 0.74
C VAL A 163 -18.12 7.57 2.04
N ALA A 164 -18.31 8.89 2.07
CA ALA A 164 -18.82 9.58 3.25
C ALA A 164 -20.22 9.09 3.68
N ASP A 165 -21.13 8.90 2.72
CA ASP A 165 -22.47 8.36 2.97
C ASP A 165 -22.39 6.93 3.53
N ALA A 166 -21.55 6.07 2.95
CA ALA A 166 -21.35 4.70 3.45
C ALA A 166 -20.85 4.70 4.91
N LEU A 167 -19.85 5.52 5.23
CA LEU A 167 -19.33 5.65 6.60
C LEU A 167 -20.38 6.20 7.59
N ALA A 168 -21.35 6.98 7.13
CA ALA A 168 -22.39 7.58 7.98
C ALA A 168 -23.66 6.70 8.13
N GLU A 169 -24.00 5.95 7.09
CA GLU A 169 -25.31 5.31 6.91
C GLU A 169 -25.27 3.78 6.84
N ASP A 170 -24.22 3.17 6.28
CA ASP A 170 -24.10 1.72 6.25
C ASP A 170 -23.72 1.17 7.64
N PRO A 171 -24.46 0.19 8.21
CA PRO A 171 -24.24 -0.26 9.57
C PRO A 171 -22.83 -0.81 9.86
N GLU A 172 -22.20 -1.50 8.90
CA GLU A 172 -20.90 -2.13 9.11
C GLU A 172 -19.78 -1.09 8.99
N TRP A 173 -19.85 -0.23 7.97
CA TRP A 173 -18.92 0.89 7.82
C TRP A 173 -19.00 1.89 8.97
N LYS A 174 -20.21 2.25 9.38
CA LYS A 174 -20.44 3.14 10.51
C LYS A 174 -19.86 2.59 11.82
N ALA A 175 -19.99 1.28 12.06
CA ALA A 175 -19.42 0.66 13.24
C ALA A 175 -17.89 0.77 13.27
N LEU A 176 -17.23 0.66 12.12
CA LEU A 176 -15.78 0.89 12.00
C LEU A 176 -15.42 2.36 12.22
N ALA A 177 -16.16 3.29 11.61
CA ALA A 177 -15.93 4.73 11.77
C ALA A 177 -16.08 5.16 13.24
N GLU A 178 -17.17 4.77 13.92
CA GLU A 178 -17.41 5.06 15.34
C GLU A 178 -16.36 4.42 16.27
N ALA A 179 -15.68 3.36 15.81
CA ALA A 179 -14.58 2.71 16.52
C ALA A 179 -13.20 3.30 16.24
N ASN A 180 -13.11 4.40 15.47
CA ASN A 180 -11.86 4.98 14.96
C ASN A 180 -11.01 3.96 14.18
N LYS A 181 -11.69 3.16 13.35
CA LYS A 181 -11.08 2.12 12.51
C LYS A 181 -11.13 2.46 11.03
N ILE A 182 -11.23 3.75 10.70
CA ILE A 182 -11.23 4.28 9.34
C ILE A 182 -10.27 5.46 9.27
N GLU A 183 -9.38 5.45 8.28
CA GLU A 183 -8.65 6.62 7.78
C GLU A 183 -8.88 6.68 6.26
N VAL A 184 -9.09 7.87 5.72
CA VAL A 184 -9.24 8.07 4.27
C VAL A 184 -7.97 8.70 3.73
N LEU A 185 -7.64 8.40 2.47
CA LEU A 185 -6.48 8.97 1.82
C LEU A 185 -6.75 9.25 0.34
N SER A 186 -5.97 10.17 -0.24
CA SER A 186 -5.97 10.41 -1.68
C SER A 186 -4.71 11.14 -2.11
N PHE A 187 -4.28 10.89 -3.34
CA PHE A 187 -3.31 11.73 -4.05
C PHE A 187 -3.91 13.05 -4.54
N ASP A 188 -5.23 13.11 -4.75
CA ASP A 188 -5.90 14.32 -5.23
C ASP A 188 -6.26 15.22 -4.04
N ALA A 189 -5.59 16.38 -3.96
CA ALA A 189 -5.80 17.33 -2.87
C ALA A 189 -7.22 17.92 -2.84
N ALA A 190 -7.87 18.09 -3.99
CA ALA A 190 -9.24 18.59 -4.05
C ALA A 190 -10.24 17.55 -3.56
N SER A 191 -10.03 16.26 -3.90
CA SER A 191 -10.79 15.13 -3.37
C SER A 191 -10.76 15.10 -1.85
N ASN A 192 -9.55 15.20 -1.27
CA ASN A 192 -9.37 15.25 0.18
C ASN A 192 -10.10 16.44 0.82
N GLN A 193 -10.04 17.62 0.21
CA GLN A 193 -10.77 18.80 0.72
C GLN A 193 -12.29 18.58 0.69
N ILE A 194 -12.83 18.02 -0.39
CA ILE A 194 -14.25 17.69 -0.50
C ILE A 194 -14.64 16.66 0.57
N PHE A 195 -13.85 15.60 0.74
CA PHE A 195 -14.12 14.58 1.73
C PHE A 195 -14.07 15.13 3.17
N ALA A 196 -13.09 15.98 3.49
CA ALA A 196 -12.99 16.63 4.80
C ALA A 196 -14.21 17.53 5.13
N GLU A 197 -14.87 18.10 4.11
CA GLU A 197 -16.14 18.82 4.32
C GLU A 197 -17.32 17.88 4.56
N LEU A 198 -17.32 16.71 3.94
CA LEU A 198 -18.41 15.72 4.00
C LEU A 198 -18.39 14.89 5.29
N ALA A 199 -17.20 14.51 5.76
CA ALA A 199 -16.99 13.65 6.93
C ALA A 199 -15.83 14.18 7.81
N PRO A 200 -15.97 15.36 8.43
CA PRO A 200 -14.89 16.04 9.16
C PRO A 200 -14.37 15.28 10.39
N GLU A 201 -15.12 14.30 10.88
CA GLU A 201 -14.74 13.43 11.99
C GLU A 201 -13.82 12.25 11.58
N VAL A 202 -13.71 11.95 10.29
CA VAL A 202 -12.91 10.84 9.77
C VAL A 202 -11.48 11.32 9.50
N PRO A 203 -10.45 10.69 10.09
CA PRO A 203 -9.06 11.03 9.84
C PRO A 203 -8.70 10.96 8.36
N LEU A 204 -7.88 11.91 7.90
CA LEU A 204 -7.53 12.04 6.48
C LEU A 204 -6.02 12.17 6.26
N GLN A 205 -5.50 11.42 5.29
CA GLN A 205 -4.12 11.47 4.85
C GLN A 205 -3.98 12.09 3.45
N GLN A 206 -3.13 13.11 3.33
CA GLN A 206 -2.71 13.61 2.02
C GLN A 206 -1.53 12.80 1.47
N LEU A 207 -1.71 12.15 0.32
CA LEU A 207 -0.61 11.46 -0.38
C LEU A 207 0.08 12.35 -1.40
N THR A 208 1.40 12.21 -1.51
CA THR A 208 2.20 12.72 -2.62
C THR A 208 3.45 11.86 -2.83
N GLY A 209 4.00 11.80 -4.05
CA GLY A 209 5.20 11.00 -4.33
C GLY A 209 6.49 11.48 -3.66
N THR A 210 6.58 12.75 -3.27
CA THR A 210 7.72 13.35 -2.58
C THR A 210 7.25 14.44 -1.61
N VAL A 211 7.99 14.66 -0.52
CA VAL A 211 7.66 15.72 0.45
C VAL A 211 7.75 17.11 -0.18
N PRO A 212 6.65 17.88 -0.27
CA PRO A 212 6.63 19.19 -0.91
C PRO A 212 7.24 20.28 -0.03
N SER A 213 7.03 21.54 -0.41
CA SER A 213 7.49 22.68 0.39
C SER A 213 6.71 22.80 1.71
N ALA A 214 7.30 23.52 2.69
CA ALA A 214 6.63 23.79 3.96
C ALA A 214 5.32 24.60 3.79
N ALA A 215 5.21 25.44 2.75
CA ALA A 215 3.99 26.20 2.48
C ALA A 215 2.85 25.29 1.97
N GLU A 216 3.17 24.29 1.16
CA GLU A 216 2.21 23.29 0.69
C GLU A 216 1.79 22.38 1.84
N LEU A 217 2.73 21.90 2.66
CA LEU A 217 2.40 21.13 3.87
C LEU A 217 1.51 21.90 4.84
N ALA A 218 1.77 23.20 5.05
CA ALA A 218 0.90 24.05 5.87
C ALA A 218 -0.51 24.21 5.27
N THR A 219 -0.65 24.08 3.94
CA THR A 219 -1.96 24.05 3.28
C THR A 219 -2.64 22.69 3.50
N TYR A 220 -1.91 21.59 3.40
CA TYR A 220 -2.45 20.26 3.66
C TYR A 220 -2.92 20.10 5.10
N ALA A 221 -2.17 20.64 6.06
CA ALA A 221 -2.50 20.66 7.49
C ALA A 221 -3.79 21.43 7.83
N THR A 222 -4.44 22.12 6.88
CA THR A 222 -5.76 22.72 7.14
C THR A 222 -6.92 21.74 6.98
N TYR A 223 -6.70 20.59 6.36
CA TYR A 223 -7.76 19.60 6.07
C TYR A 223 -7.34 18.14 6.28
N ALA A 224 -6.03 17.84 6.34
CA ALA A 224 -5.51 16.50 6.58
C ALA A 224 -4.83 16.40 7.95
N ASP A 225 -4.90 15.21 8.54
CA ASP A 225 -4.30 14.85 9.83
C ASP A 225 -2.91 14.24 9.69
N SER A 226 -2.67 13.58 8.54
CA SER A 226 -1.41 12.93 8.23
C SER A 226 -0.99 13.15 6.78
N PHE A 227 0.27 12.85 6.49
CA PHE A 227 0.87 12.96 5.17
C PHE A 227 1.61 11.68 4.82
N GLY A 228 1.34 11.14 3.63
CA GLY A 228 1.96 9.92 3.13
C GLY A 228 2.85 10.18 1.91
N THR A 229 4.01 9.53 1.86
CA THR A 229 4.93 9.65 0.72
C THR A 229 5.70 8.38 0.41
N SER A 230 6.45 8.35 -0.69
CA SER A 230 7.31 7.22 -0.98
C SER A 230 8.46 7.14 0.03
N TYR A 231 8.69 5.97 0.63
CA TYR A 231 9.84 5.79 1.52
C TYR A 231 11.18 6.01 0.79
N ARG A 232 11.23 5.75 -0.52
CA ARG A 232 12.43 5.87 -1.36
C ARG A 232 12.90 7.32 -1.52
N THR A 233 11.99 8.27 -1.41
CA THR A 233 12.27 9.70 -1.63
C THR A 233 12.29 10.50 -0.33
N LEU A 234 11.92 9.88 0.79
CA LEU A 234 11.90 10.51 2.10
C LEU A 234 13.33 10.62 2.67
N ASP A 235 13.70 11.85 3.04
CA ASP A 235 14.92 12.13 3.80
C ASP A 235 14.62 12.79 5.15
N ALA A 236 15.63 12.95 5.99
CA ALA A 236 15.48 13.57 7.31
C ALA A 236 14.97 15.03 7.25
N ALA A 237 15.28 15.76 6.19
CA ALA A 237 14.80 17.13 6.03
C ALA A 237 13.32 17.16 5.65
N GLY A 238 12.86 16.23 4.81
CA GLY A 238 11.46 16.02 4.46
C GLY A 238 10.65 15.58 5.67
N ALA A 239 11.12 14.57 6.41
CA ALA A 239 10.46 14.11 7.63
C ALA A 239 10.31 15.25 8.66
N GLN A 240 11.37 16.05 8.85
CA GLN A 240 11.29 17.22 9.74
C GLN A 240 10.29 18.27 9.24
N ARG A 241 10.21 18.53 7.92
CA ARG A 241 9.21 19.46 7.36
C ARG A 241 7.78 19.01 7.63
N VAL A 242 7.49 17.71 7.49
CA VAL A 242 6.15 17.15 7.77
C VAL A 242 5.81 17.32 9.25
N LYS A 243 6.76 16.98 10.14
CA LYS A 243 6.61 17.17 11.58
C LYS A 243 6.41 18.64 11.98
N ASP A 244 7.17 19.56 11.38
CA ASP A 244 7.05 21.01 11.63
C ASP A 244 5.68 21.55 11.18
N ALA A 245 5.02 20.91 10.22
CA ALA A 245 3.66 21.22 9.80
C ALA A 245 2.58 20.64 10.74
N GLY A 246 2.95 19.80 11.70
CA GLY A 246 2.02 19.18 12.66
C GLY A 246 1.24 17.98 12.10
N LEU A 247 1.71 17.39 11.00
CA LEU A 247 1.09 16.24 10.35
C LEU A 247 1.76 14.94 10.83
N GLY A 248 0.96 13.88 11.01
CA GLY A 248 1.48 12.53 11.17
C GLY A 248 2.20 12.06 9.90
N LEU A 249 3.25 11.25 10.02
CA LEU A 249 4.06 10.82 8.87
C LEU A 249 3.84 9.35 8.50
N GLY A 250 3.44 9.10 7.25
CA GLY A 250 3.31 7.77 6.68
C GLY A 250 4.17 7.55 5.43
N VAL A 251 4.47 6.29 5.14
CA VAL A 251 5.17 5.91 3.91
C VAL A 251 4.57 4.68 3.23
N TYR A 252 4.74 4.63 1.91
CA TYR A 252 4.41 3.49 1.06
C TYR A 252 5.51 3.26 0.00
N THR A 253 5.64 2.09 -0.64
CA THR A 253 5.14 0.77 -0.25
C THR A 253 6.34 -0.01 0.30
N VAL A 254 6.38 -0.25 1.61
CA VAL A 254 7.55 -0.81 2.31
C VAL A 254 7.44 -2.34 2.36
N ASN A 255 8.24 -3.01 1.53
CA ASN A 255 8.19 -4.47 1.38
C ASN A 255 9.39 -5.22 1.96
N ALA A 256 10.42 -4.50 2.42
CA ALA A 256 11.60 -5.06 3.08
C ALA A 256 11.71 -4.52 4.51
N VAL A 257 12.20 -5.36 5.42
CA VAL A 257 12.32 -5.00 6.83
C VAL A 257 13.38 -3.93 7.07
N GLU A 258 14.45 -3.92 6.26
CA GLU A 258 15.48 -2.87 6.28
C GLU A 258 14.93 -1.51 5.88
N ALA A 259 13.97 -1.49 4.93
CA ALA A 259 13.27 -0.27 4.55
C ALA A 259 12.33 0.22 5.67
N ALA A 260 11.71 -0.71 6.43
CA ALA A 260 10.94 -0.36 7.61
C ALA A 260 11.82 0.26 8.71
N ASP A 261 12.99 -0.32 8.99
CA ASP A 261 13.98 0.26 9.92
C ASP A 261 14.42 1.67 9.51
N ALA A 262 14.72 1.87 8.22
CA ALA A 262 15.09 3.17 7.69
C ALA A 262 13.96 4.20 7.83
N ALA A 263 12.71 3.81 7.58
CA ALA A 263 11.54 4.66 7.77
C ALA A 263 11.35 5.03 9.26
N LEU A 264 11.44 4.06 10.16
CA LEU A 264 11.32 4.27 11.60
C LEU A 264 12.40 5.22 12.15
N ALA A 265 13.63 5.12 11.63
CA ALA A 265 14.71 6.04 12.00
C ALA A 265 14.43 7.50 11.60
N LEU A 266 13.54 7.73 10.63
CA LEU A 266 13.08 9.06 10.20
C LEU A 266 11.84 9.54 10.99
N GLY A 267 11.33 8.74 11.93
CA GLY A 267 10.16 9.06 12.74
C GLY A 267 8.84 8.83 12.02
N VAL A 268 8.81 7.91 11.04
CA VAL A 268 7.58 7.44 10.39
C VAL A 268 6.72 6.69 11.39
N GLU A 269 5.41 6.92 11.33
CA GLU A 269 4.41 6.37 12.25
C GLU A 269 3.43 5.42 11.56
N ARG A 270 3.34 5.45 10.22
CA ARG A 270 2.46 4.62 9.40
C ARG A 270 3.27 3.96 8.30
N ILE A 271 3.30 2.63 8.27
CA ILE A 271 4.04 1.86 7.27
C ILE A 271 3.04 1.01 6.47
N THR A 272 2.83 1.39 5.22
CA THR A 272 2.00 0.65 4.27
C THR A 272 2.87 -0.27 3.42
N GLY A 273 2.56 -1.57 3.38
CA GLY A 273 3.36 -2.56 2.67
C GLY A 273 2.61 -3.84 2.30
N ASP A 274 3.10 -4.57 1.31
CA ASP A 274 2.46 -5.77 0.76
C ASP A 274 2.61 -7.01 1.66
N PHE A 275 3.58 -6.97 2.57
CA PHE A 275 3.96 -8.05 3.48
C PHE A 275 3.78 -7.64 4.95
N PRO A 276 2.56 -7.25 5.40
CA PRO A 276 2.36 -6.73 6.75
C PRO A 276 2.75 -7.73 7.85
N ALA A 277 2.60 -9.04 7.60
CA ALA A 277 3.04 -10.08 8.54
C ALA A 277 4.55 -9.99 8.82
N GLN A 278 5.37 -9.76 7.81
CA GLN A 278 6.83 -9.71 7.93
C GLN A 278 7.25 -8.48 8.72
N VAL A 279 6.68 -7.32 8.41
CA VAL A 279 6.97 -6.06 9.12
C VAL A 279 6.53 -6.17 10.59
N ASN A 280 5.33 -6.71 10.87
CA ASN A 280 4.87 -6.94 12.24
C ASN A 280 5.81 -7.85 13.04
N ARG A 281 6.28 -8.93 12.42
CA ARG A 281 7.23 -9.85 13.06
C ARG A 281 8.54 -9.15 13.37
N HIS A 282 9.03 -8.35 12.44
CA HIS A 282 10.28 -7.61 12.57
C HIS A 282 10.23 -6.61 13.74
N VAL A 283 9.21 -5.75 13.76
CA VAL A 283 9.00 -4.77 14.84
C VAL A 283 8.82 -5.46 16.20
N ALA A 284 8.20 -6.64 16.23
CA ALA A 284 8.06 -7.45 17.44
C ALA A 284 9.33 -8.24 17.83
N GLY A 285 10.45 -8.08 17.12
CA GLY A 285 11.71 -8.80 17.36
C GLY A 285 11.62 -10.32 17.12
N GLN A 286 10.69 -10.75 16.28
CA GLN A 286 10.51 -12.14 15.88
C GLN A 286 11.30 -12.45 14.61
N LYS A 287 11.45 -13.73 14.28
CA LYS A 287 12.05 -14.14 13.00
C LYS A 287 11.14 -13.73 11.83
N ASP A 288 11.57 -12.83 10.96
CA ASP A 288 10.78 -12.27 9.85
C ASP A 288 10.18 -13.35 8.94
N PHE A 289 11.02 -14.31 8.54
CA PHE A 289 10.63 -15.44 7.69
C PHE A 289 10.82 -16.77 8.42
N PRO A 290 9.79 -17.28 9.13
CA PRO A 290 9.88 -18.54 9.88
C PRO A 290 10.33 -19.73 9.02
N ALA A 291 9.85 -19.77 7.77
CA ALA A 291 10.13 -20.82 6.81
C ALA A 291 11.55 -20.77 6.23
N ASN A 292 12.22 -19.62 6.26
CA ASN A 292 13.54 -19.48 5.65
C ASN A 292 14.57 -20.38 6.33
N ASN A 293 15.23 -21.19 5.50
CA ASN A 293 16.25 -22.18 5.86
C ASN A 293 17.68 -21.80 5.42
N GLY A 294 17.86 -20.66 4.73
CA GLY A 294 19.17 -20.11 4.38
C GLY A 294 19.24 -19.32 3.08
N VAL A 295 18.32 -19.50 2.14
CA VAL A 295 18.34 -18.77 0.87
C VAL A 295 17.70 -17.39 1.03
N VAL A 296 18.42 -16.36 0.61
CA VAL A 296 17.99 -14.94 0.66
C VAL A 296 18.24 -14.25 -0.67
N ILE A 297 17.55 -13.15 -0.91
CA ILE A 297 17.85 -12.20 -1.97
C ILE A 297 18.99 -11.31 -1.46
N ALA A 298 20.21 -11.59 -1.89
CA ALA A 298 21.38 -10.83 -1.47
C ALA A 298 21.51 -9.48 -2.18
N ASN A 299 21.00 -9.37 -3.42
CA ASN A 299 20.98 -8.12 -4.18
C ASN A 299 20.04 -8.21 -5.39
N ALA A 300 19.66 -7.06 -5.94
CA ALA A 300 19.02 -6.93 -7.25
C ALA A 300 19.75 -5.87 -8.09
N ILE A 301 20.11 -6.22 -9.32
CA ILE A 301 20.80 -5.34 -10.27
C ILE A 301 19.80 -4.93 -11.35
N ASN A 302 19.24 -3.72 -11.18
CA ASN A 302 18.04 -3.22 -11.85
C ASN A 302 18.28 -1.99 -12.77
N ASP A 303 19.53 -1.60 -12.98
CA ASP A 303 19.89 -0.51 -13.91
C ASP A 303 21.21 -0.86 -14.57
N VAL A 304 21.20 -1.94 -15.35
CA VAL A 304 22.38 -2.39 -16.07
C VAL A 304 22.65 -1.47 -17.28
N PRO A 305 23.92 -1.16 -17.61
CA PRO A 305 24.19 -0.37 -18.81
C PRO A 305 23.75 -1.11 -20.09
N GLY A 306 22.74 -0.59 -20.78
CA GLY A 306 22.29 -1.12 -22.07
C GLY A 306 20.81 -1.44 -22.08
N ASP A 307 20.47 -2.61 -22.62
CA ASP A 307 19.12 -3.16 -22.61
C ASP A 307 18.95 -4.02 -21.36
N ASP A 308 17.85 -3.85 -20.63
CA ASP A 308 17.58 -4.54 -19.36
C ASP A 308 17.52 -6.07 -19.55
N ILE A 309 17.17 -6.51 -20.76
CA ILE A 309 17.15 -7.92 -21.18
C ILE A 309 18.38 -8.30 -22.03
N ALA A 310 19.49 -7.57 -21.91
CA ALA A 310 20.70 -7.86 -22.67
C ALA A 310 21.21 -9.30 -22.41
N PRO A 311 21.53 -10.08 -23.45
CA PRO A 311 22.06 -11.42 -23.27
C PRO A 311 23.28 -11.45 -22.35
N GLU A 312 23.25 -12.37 -21.39
CA GLU A 312 24.34 -12.63 -20.42
C GLU A 312 24.60 -11.51 -19.39
N ASN A 313 24.14 -10.27 -19.61
CA ASN A 313 24.48 -9.10 -18.79
C ASN A 313 23.27 -8.25 -18.36
N GLY A 314 22.06 -8.77 -18.59
CA GLY A 314 20.82 -8.11 -18.22
C GLY A 314 20.65 -7.97 -16.71
N GLU A 315 19.52 -7.40 -16.37
CA GLU A 315 19.02 -7.32 -15.01
C GLU A 315 18.96 -8.70 -14.37
N HIS A 316 19.34 -8.76 -13.10
CA HIS A 316 19.34 -10.02 -12.37
C HIS A 316 19.23 -9.84 -10.87
N VAL A 317 18.73 -10.90 -10.25
CA VAL A 317 18.65 -11.05 -8.80
C VAL A 317 19.75 -12.01 -8.36
N ILE A 318 20.43 -11.68 -7.26
CA ILE A 318 21.46 -12.52 -6.67
C ILE A 318 20.85 -13.21 -5.47
N LEU A 319 20.68 -14.53 -5.56
CA LEU A 319 20.37 -15.37 -4.42
C LEU A 319 21.64 -15.83 -3.74
N GLU A 320 21.63 -15.94 -2.42
CA GLU A 320 22.73 -16.46 -1.63
C GLU A 320 22.22 -17.48 -0.60
N ASN A 321 22.92 -18.61 -0.47
CA ASN A 321 22.68 -19.53 0.64
C ASN A 321 23.51 -19.11 1.86
N THR A 322 22.91 -18.35 2.76
CA THR A 322 23.48 -17.93 4.05
C THR A 322 23.38 -19.01 5.14
N GLY A 323 22.83 -20.17 4.79
CA GLY A 323 22.63 -21.31 5.68
C GLY A 323 23.90 -22.11 5.98
N LYS A 324 23.70 -23.32 6.51
CA LYS A 324 24.79 -24.25 6.90
C LYS A 324 24.79 -25.56 6.13
N ARG A 325 23.91 -25.69 5.15
CA ARG A 325 23.71 -26.92 4.36
C ARG A 325 23.47 -26.53 2.92
N THR A 326 23.75 -27.44 2.00
CA THR A 326 23.31 -27.31 0.61
C THR A 326 21.78 -27.25 0.55
N ILE A 327 21.26 -26.33 -0.27
CA ILE A 327 19.82 -26.13 -0.49
C ILE A 327 19.55 -26.23 -1.98
N ASP A 328 18.59 -27.08 -2.34
CA ASP A 328 18.03 -27.13 -3.68
C ASP A 328 17.09 -25.92 -3.87
N ALA A 329 17.46 -25.03 -4.77
CA ALA A 329 16.73 -23.83 -5.16
C ALA A 329 15.83 -24.06 -6.38
N SER A 330 15.76 -25.29 -6.90
CA SER A 330 14.85 -25.65 -7.99
C SER A 330 13.39 -25.35 -7.60
N GLY A 331 12.64 -24.72 -8.50
CA GLY A 331 11.25 -24.32 -8.29
C GLY A 331 11.05 -23.12 -7.36
N TYR A 332 12.13 -22.44 -6.93
CA TYR A 332 11.97 -21.19 -6.19
C TYR A 332 11.45 -20.11 -7.14
N ILE A 333 10.63 -19.22 -6.59
CA ILE A 333 9.98 -18.14 -7.33
C ILE A 333 10.50 -16.82 -6.79
N ILE A 334 10.95 -15.95 -7.67
CA ILE A 334 11.19 -14.54 -7.40
C ILE A 334 10.04 -13.76 -8.04
N ARG A 335 9.45 -12.83 -7.29
CA ARG A 335 8.35 -11.99 -7.78
C ARG A 335 8.58 -10.54 -7.41
N ASP A 336 8.29 -9.64 -8.35
CA ASP A 336 8.30 -8.19 -8.10
C ASP A 336 6.91 -7.68 -7.66
N ALA A 337 6.82 -6.37 -7.40
CA ALA A 337 5.56 -5.72 -7.03
C ALA A 337 4.54 -5.63 -8.19
N ALA A 338 4.97 -5.80 -9.44
CA ALA A 338 4.08 -5.85 -10.60
C ALA A 338 3.56 -7.27 -10.89
N ASN A 339 3.94 -8.25 -10.07
CA ASN A 339 3.61 -9.67 -10.18
C ASN A 339 4.26 -10.37 -11.40
N ASN A 340 5.37 -9.84 -11.90
CA ASN A 340 6.27 -10.57 -12.79
C ASN A 340 7.01 -11.65 -12.01
N ILE A 341 7.27 -12.80 -12.65
CA ILE A 341 7.82 -14.00 -11.99
C ILE A 341 9.08 -14.48 -12.72
N LEU A 342 10.13 -14.77 -11.95
CA LEU A 342 11.24 -15.64 -12.35
C LEU A 342 11.17 -16.93 -11.55
N GLU A 343 10.90 -18.05 -12.21
CA GLU A 343 10.90 -19.39 -11.60
C GLU A 343 12.19 -20.11 -11.94
N ILE A 344 12.91 -20.58 -10.91
CA ILE A 344 14.19 -21.28 -11.08
C ILE A 344 13.94 -22.71 -11.55
N GLY A 345 14.61 -23.11 -12.64
CA GLY A 345 14.53 -24.46 -13.17
C GLY A 345 15.17 -25.52 -12.27
N GLU A 346 15.11 -26.78 -12.71
CA GLU A 346 15.70 -27.91 -12.00
C GLU A 346 17.23 -27.90 -11.99
N GLY A 347 17.83 -28.40 -10.91
CA GLY A 347 19.26 -28.71 -10.81
C GLY A 347 20.14 -27.65 -10.15
N TYR A 348 19.55 -26.65 -9.49
CA TYR A 348 20.29 -25.58 -8.81
C TYR A 348 20.44 -25.86 -7.32
N GLU A 349 21.51 -26.58 -6.96
CA GLU A 349 21.88 -26.83 -5.56
C GLU A 349 22.91 -25.80 -5.11
N LEU A 350 22.57 -24.99 -4.09
CA LEU A 350 23.46 -23.96 -3.55
C LEU A 350 24.15 -24.47 -2.29
N GLU A 351 25.48 -24.62 -2.32
CA GLU A 351 26.30 -24.84 -1.14
C GLU A 351 26.30 -23.62 -0.19
N PRO A 352 26.65 -23.79 1.11
CA PRO A 352 26.77 -22.65 2.01
C PRO A 352 27.73 -21.57 1.50
N GLY A 353 27.23 -20.34 1.34
CA GLY A 353 27.94 -19.19 0.80
C GLY A 353 27.92 -19.07 -0.72
N GLU A 354 27.34 -20.05 -1.42
CA GLU A 354 27.19 -20.02 -2.87
C GLU A 354 26.12 -19.01 -3.30
N LYS A 355 26.31 -18.46 -4.50
CA LYS A 355 25.44 -17.45 -5.10
C LYS A 355 24.94 -17.90 -6.45
N LEU A 356 23.68 -17.64 -6.71
CA LEU A 356 23.05 -17.84 -8.00
C LEU A 356 22.55 -16.50 -8.53
N ARG A 357 22.92 -16.16 -9.76
CA ARG A 357 22.37 -15.01 -10.48
C ARG A 357 21.19 -15.49 -11.30
N VAL A 358 20.02 -14.91 -11.08
CA VAL A 358 18.80 -15.20 -11.82
C VAL A 358 18.48 -14.01 -12.70
N TYR A 359 18.70 -14.16 -14.00
CA TYR A 359 18.55 -13.10 -15.00
C TYR A 359 17.14 -13.06 -15.57
N SER A 360 16.58 -11.87 -15.71
CA SER A 360 15.41 -11.59 -16.55
C SER A 360 15.89 -11.33 -17.98
N GLY A 361 16.00 -12.39 -18.78
CA GLY A 361 16.48 -12.30 -20.15
C GLY A 361 17.26 -13.53 -20.61
N PRO A 362 17.57 -13.61 -21.91
CA PRO A 362 18.22 -14.76 -22.51
C PRO A 362 19.69 -14.91 -22.08
N GLY A 363 20.18 -16.14 -22.06
CA GLY A 363 21.59 -16.45 -21.85
C GLY A 363 21.84 -17.94 -21.71
N THR A 364 23.03 -18.29 -21.22
CA THR A 364 23.46 -19.69 -21.10
C THR A 364 23.55 -20.11 -19.64
N ASN A 365 22.64 -21.00 -19.24
CA ASN A 365 22.62 -21.56 -17.89
C ASN A 365 23.97 -22.19 -17.48
N SER A 366 24.34 -21.99 -16.22
CA SER A 366 25.53 -22.54 -15.56
C SER A 366 25.27 -22.70 -14.07
N ASP A 367 26.19 -23.32 -13.32
CA ASP A 367 26.04 -23.52 -11.87
C ASP A 367 25.84 -22.18 -11.10
N GLU A 368 26.35 -21.07 -11.63
CA GLU A 368 26.27 -19.73 -10.98
C GLU A 368 25.25 -18.77 -11.62
N ALA A 369 24.60 -19.17 -12.73
CA ALA A 369 23.73 -18.29 -13.50
C ALA A 369 22.57 -19.04 -14.14
N TYR A 370 21.34 -18.57 -13.90
CA TYR A 370 20.12 -19.06 -14.50
C TYR A 370 19.43 -17.95 -15.28
N TYR A 371 19.03 -18.24 -16.51
CA TYR A 371 18.41 -17.29 -17.44
C TYR A 371 16.95 -17.67 -17.65
N VAL A 372 16.05 -16.74 -17.34
CA VAL A 372 14.61 -16.87 -17.56
C VAL A 372 14.26 -16.03 -18.78
N ASP A 373 13.77 -16.69 -19.84
CA ASP A 373 13.30 -16.00 -21.04
C ASP A 373 11.93 -15.35 -20.75
N GLY A 374 11.96 -14.12 -20.25
CA GLY A 374 10.80 -13.37 -19.77
C GLY A 374 10.99 -11.85 -19.89
N PRO A 375 9.96 -11.05 -19.56
CA PRO A 375 10.09 -9.59 -19.53
C PRO A 375 11.13 -9.16 -18.48
N GLY A 376 11.71 -7.97 -18.65
CA GLY A 376 12.47 -7.31 -17.58
C GLY A 376 11.55 -7.16 -16.38
N ILE A 377 11.95 -7.73 -15.24
CA ILE A 377 11.15 -7.71 -14.00
C ILE A 377 11.66 -6.68 -13.01
N LEU A 378 12.81 -6.06 -13.29
CA LEU A 378 13.35 -5.01 -12.45
C LEU A 378 13.12 -3.66 -13.14
N ASN A 379 13.02 -2.61 -12.33
CA ASN A 379 12.81 -1.25 -12.73
C ASN A 379 13.99 -0.40 -12.24
N ASN A 380 14.43 0.55 -13.07
CA ASN A 380 15.62 1.36 -12.82
C ASN A 380 15.45 2.35 -11.64
N GLY A 381 14.23 2.52 -11.11
CA GLY A 381 13.91 3.36 -9.95
C GLY A 381 13.97 2.64 -8.60
N GLY A 382 14.20 1.32 -8.61
CA GLY A 382 14.22 0.45 -7.43
C GLY A 382 12.97 -0.42 -7.34
N ASP A 383 13.17 -1.70 -7.02
CA ASP A 383 12.15 -2.72 -6.87
C ASP A 383 11.94 -3.15 -5.44
N SER A 384 10.80 -3.78 -5.26
CA SER A 384 10.53 -4.66 -4.14
C SER A 384 10.38 -6.07 -4.70
N LEU A 385 11.17 -6.99 -4.18
CA LEU A 385 11.17 -8.40 -4.56
C LEU A 385 10.78 -9.26 -3.37
N ALA A 386 10.24 -10.42 -3.68
CA ALA A 386 9.97 -11.47 -2.71
C ALA A 386 10.42 -12.81 -3.26
N LEU A 387 10.78 -13.72 -2.36
CA LEU A 387 11.28 -15.05 -2.66
C LEU A 387 10.37 -16.09 -2.01
N TRP A 388 9.93 -17.06 -2.80
CA TRP A 388 9.19 -18.22 -2.32
C TRP A 388 9.97 -19.49 -2.61
N ASP A 389 9.96 -20.42 -1.66
CA ASP A 389 10.47 -21.77 -1.89
C ASP A 389 9.55 -22.56 -2.85
N ALA A 390 10.03 -23.71 -3.32
CA ALA A 390 9.28 -24.62 -4.19
C ALA A 390 7.97 -25.17 -3.59
N LYS A 391 7.67 -24.87 -2.32
CA LYS A 391 6.41 -25.24 -1.64
C LYS A 391 5.49 -24.03 -1.48
N GLY A 392 5.80 -22.91 -2.13
CA GLY A 392 5.03 -21.67 -2.07
C GLY A 392 5.16 -20.93 -0.73
N LYS A 393 6.21 -21.17 0.07
CA LYS A 393 6.42 -20.43 1.31
C LYS A 393 7.32 -19.23 1.08
N LEU A 394 6.86 -18.06 1.48
CA LEU A 394 7.67 -16.84 1.51
C LEU A 394 8.90 -17.04 2.43
N THR A 395 10.09 -16.92 1.86
CA THR A 395 11.37 -17.09 2.55
C THR A 395 12.13 -15.79 2.69
N ASP A 396 11.92 -14.80 1.81
CA ASP A 396 12.61 -13.52 1.92
C ASP A 396 11.86 -12.40 1.19
N THR A 397 12.15 -11.16 1.57
CA THR A 397 11.78 -9.96 0.80
C THR A 397 12.97 -9.02 0.73
N PHE A 398 12.99 -8.20 -0.32
CA PHE A 398 14.09 -7.31 -0.60
C PHE A 398 13.57 -6.02 -1.23
N ALA A 399 14.24 -4.90 -0.96
CA ALA A 399 14.03 -3.66 -1.70
C ALA A 399 15.35 -2.89 -1.80
N ASN A 400 15.68 -2.40 -2.99
CA ASN A 400 16.92 -1.66 -3.30
C ASN A 400 16.73 -0.16 -3.41
#